data_AF-A0A8H6GD26-F1
#
_entry.id   AF-A0A8H6GD26-F1
#
_cell.length_a   1.000
_cell.length_b   1.000
_cell.length_c   1.000
_cell.angle_alpha   90.00
_cell.angle_beta   90.00
_cell.angle_gamma   90.00
#
_symmetry.space_group_name_H-M   'P 1'
#
loop_
_entity.id
_entity.type
_entity.pdbx_description
1 polymer ?
#
loop_
_entity_poly.entity_id
_entity_poly.type
_entity_poly.pdbx_seq_one_letter_code
_entity_poly.pdbx_strand_id
1 'polypeptide(L)'
;MRDLVNVVPKSGTICILTCSDARVDPRDYFGLKFGEALVIRNAGGRAVDAFRSLEVMGSIAPIGLIVVVHHTDCGGMFTTEEEIRSKLSDRAPAHAASIKDKWFGTFRE
;
A
#
# COMPACT_ATOMS: atom_id res chain seq x y z
N MET A 1 -19.54 11.00 -3.95
CA MET A 1 -18.62 9.92 -4.40
C MET A 1 -18.66 9.66 -5.92
N ARG A 2 -19.58 10.26 -6.70
CA ARG A 2 -19.62 10.15 -8.17
C ARG A 2 -18.56 10.98 -8.91
N ASP A 3 -17.85 11.85 -8.19
CA ASP A 3 -16.96 12.87 -8.78
C ASP A 3 -15.48 12.51 -8.75
N LEU A 4 -15.09 11.27 -8.45
CA LEU A 4 -13.67 10.90 -8.48
C LEU A 4 -13.04 11.27 -9.83
N VAL A 5 -13.77 11.01 -10.93
CA VAL A 5 -13.41 11.36 -12.31
C VAL A 5 -13.32 12.89 -12.57
N ASN A 6 -14.01 13.70 -11.77
CA ASN A 6 -14.00 15.16 -11.88
C ASN A 6 -12.92 15.82 -11.01
N VAL A 7 -12.40 15.11 -10.01
CA VAL A 7 -11.43 15.63 -9.04
C VAL A 7 -9.99 15.32 -9.43
N VAL A 8 -9.73 14.18 -10.08
CA VAL A 8 -8.39 13.86 -10.61
C VAL A 8 -8.16 14.40 -12.02
N PRO A 9 -6.91 14.77 -12.39
CA PRO A 9 -6.58 15.29 -13.71
C PRO A 9 -7.00 14.34 -14.85
N LYS A 10 -7.67 14.89 -15.87
CA LYS A 10 -8.22 14.11 -17.00
C LYS A 10 -7.16 13.43 -17.89
N SER A 11 -5.89 13.81 -17.76
CA SER A 11 -4.76 13.14 -18.40
C SER A 11 -3.56 13.08 -17.45
N GLY A 12 -2.87 11.95 -17.42
CA GLY A 12 -1.60 11.83 -16.69
C GLY A 12 -1.74 11.84 -15.16
N THR A 13 -2.83 11.26 -14.61
CA THR A 13 -3.00 11.18 -13.16
C THR A 13 -1.85 10.38 -12.54
N ILE A 14 -1.29 10.92 -11.46
CA ILE A 14 -0.27 10.24 -10.65
C ILE A 14 -0.97 9.31 -9.67
N CYS A 15 -0.53 8.04 -9.61
CA CYS A 15 -0.92 7.10 -8.57
C CYS A 15 0.29 6.78 -7.69
N ILE A 16 0.17 7.09 -6.40
CA ILE A 16 1.23 6.87 -5.40
C ILE A 16 0.89 5.61 -4.63
N LEU A 17 1.83 4.67 -4.60
CA LEU A 17 1.82 3.53 -3.69
C LEU A 17 2.85 3.78 -2.58
N THR A 18 2.43 3.77 -1.33
CA THR A 18 3.35 3.94 -0.19
C THR A 18 2.96 3.12 1.04
N CYS A 19 3.78 3.19 2.10
CA CYS A 19 3.55 2.47 3.34
C CYS A 19 2.35 3.03 4.13
N SER A 20 1.72 2.21 4.96
CA SER A 20 0.71 2.61 5.95
C SER A 20 1.28 3.28 7.20
N ASP A 21 2.59 3.56 7.24
CA ASP A 21 3.26 4.23 8.37
C ASP A 21 2.66 5.62 8.63
N ALA A 22 2.27 5.90 9.88
CA ALA A 22 1.60 7.15 10.25
C ALA A 22 2.47 8.40 10.03
N ARG A 23 3.79 8.26 9.90
CA ARG A 23 4.75 9.34 9.64
C ARG A 23 4.88 9.68 8.15
N VAL A 24 4.32 8.86 7.27
CA VAL A 24 4.51 8.95 5.81
C VAL A 24 3.20 9.35 5.15
N ASP A 25 2.93 10.64 5.04
CA ASP A 25 1.79 11.16 4.26
C ASP A 25 2.26 11.72 2.91
N PRO A 26 1.83 11.15 1.77
CA PRO A 26 2.21 11.64 0.45
C PRO A 26 1.84 13.09 0.18
N ARG A 27 0.82 13.63 0.86
CA ARG A 27 0.47 15.05 0.73
C ARG A 27 1.56 15.94 1.30
N ASP A 28 2.21 15.51 2.38
CA ASP A 28 3.22 16.31 3.07
C ASP A 28 4.53 16.31 2.29
N TYR A 29 5.04 15.14 1.89
CA TYR A 29 6.36 15.05 1.25
C TYR A 29 6.37 15.33 -0.26
N PHE A 30 5.22 15.30 -0.95
CA PHE A 30 5.09 15.78 -2.33
C PHE A 30 4.38 17.14 -2.45
N GLY A 31 3.90 17.72 -1.34
CA GLY A 31 3.20 19.01 -1.36
C GLY A 31 1.85 18.97 -2.10
N LEU A 32 1.16 17.83 -2.05
CA LEU A 32 -0.07 17.60 -2.82
C LEU A 32 -1.28 18.23 -2.14
N LYS A 33 -2.13 18.84 -2.94
CA LYS A 33 -3.47 19.28 -2.55
C LYS A 33 -4.49 18.17 -2.75
N PHE A 34 -5.67 18.37 -2.18
CA PHE A 34 -6.79 17.47 -2.38
C PHE A 34 -7.09 17.29 -3.87
N GLY A 35 -7.11 16.03 -4.32
CA GLY A 35 -7.45 15.65 -5.70
C GLY A 35 -6.27 15.55 -6.68
N GLU A 36 -5.06 15.95 -6.30
CA GLU A 36 -3.92 15.98 -7.24
C GLU A 36 -3.30 14.61 -7.53
N ALA A 37 -3.53 13.60 -6.67
CA ALA A 37 -3.05 12.24 -6.89
C ALA A 37 -4.00 11.18 -6.33
N LEU A 38 -3.94 9.99 -6.91
CA LEU A 38 -4.47 8.77 -6.32
C LEU A 38 -3.45 8.21 -5.33
N VAL A 39 -3.92 7.72 -4.18
CA VAL A 39 -3.04 7.20 -3.13
C VAL A 39 -3.50 5.82 -2.70
N ILE A 40 -2.61 4.84 -2.81
CA ILE A 40 -2.77 3.48 -2.29
C ILE A 40 -1.74 3.29 -1.17
N ARG A 41 -2.17 2.79 -0.01
CA ARG A 41 -1.30 2.55 1.14
C ARG A 41 -1.52 1.15 1.69
N ASN A 42 -0.42 0.42 1.93
CA ASN A 42 -0.42 -0.86 2.63
C ASN A 42 0.88 -1.04 3.45
N ALA A 43 0.96 -2.08 4.27
CA ALA A 43 2.13 -2.33 5.09
C ALA A 43 3.37 -2.49 4.19
N GLY A 44 4.35 -1.60 4.32
CA GLY A 44 5.58 -1.60 3.52
C GLY A 44 5.47 -1.06 2.09
N GLY A 45 4.30 -0.60 1.63
CA GLY A 45 4.15 -0.10 0.25
C GLY A 45 4.44 -1.19 -0.79
N ARG A 46 3.94 -2.40 -0.57
CA ARG A 46 4.20 -3.58 -1.41
C ARG A 46 3.30 -3.56 -2.64
N ALA A 47 3.90 -3.54 -3.82
CA ALA A 47 3.19 -3.53 -5.09
C ALA A 47 2.31 -4.76 -5.30
N VAL A 48 2.79 -5.94 -4.88
CA VAL A 48 2.04 -7.20 -5.01
C VAL A 48 0.69 -7.12 -4.30
N ASP A 49 0.67 -6.58 -3.08
CA ASP A 49 -0.55 -6.40 -2.28
C ASP A 49 -1.43 -5.25 -2.80
N ALA A 50 -0.87 -4.34 -3.60
CA ALA A 50 -1.60 -3.24 -4.23
C ALA A 50 -2.19 -3.58 -5.60
N PHE A 51 -1.85 -4.72 -6.22
CA PHE A 51 -2.17 -5.02 -7.62
C PHE A 51 -3.65 -4.87 -7.95
N ARG A 52 -4.53 -5.53 -7.19
CA ARG A 52 -5.98 -5.45 -7.42
C ARG A 52 -6.48 -4.00 -7.43
N SER A 53 -5.94 -3.14 -6.56
CA SER A 53 -6.29 -1.72 -6.51
C SER A 53 -5.73 -0.97 -7.71
N LEU A 54 -4.48 -1.23 -8.10
CA LEU A 54 -3.86 -0.63 -9.28
C LEU A 54 -4.61 -1.02 -10.57
N GLU A 55 -5.02 -2.28 -10.72
CA GLU A 55 -5.79 -2.76 -11.87
C GLU A 55 -7.14 -2.06 -11.98
N VAL A 56 -7.89 -1.99 -10.87
CA VAL A 56 -9.18 -1.29 -10.84
C VAL A 56 -8.98 0.18 -11.17
N MET A 57 -8.02 0.86 -10.54
CA MET A 57 -7.79 2.28 -10.78
C MET A 57 -7.31 2.55 -12.21
N GLY A 58 -6.46 1.69 -12.77
CA GLY A 58 -6.03 1.78 -14.17
C GLY A 58 -7.16 1.58 -15.18
N SER A 59 -8.24 0.88 -14.79
CA SER A 59 -9.42 0.69 -15.65
C SER A 59 -10.40 1.86 -15.64
N ILE A 60 -10.40 2.69 -14.59
CA ILE A 60 -11.40 3.78 -14.40
C ILE A 60 -10.80 5.18 -14.34
N ALA A 61 -9.48 5.31 -14.19
CA ALA A 61 -8.77 6.58 -14.13
C ALA A 61 -7.62 6.61 -15.15
N PRO A 62 -7.33 7.77 -15.77
CA PRO A 62 -6.26 7.91 -16.76
C PRO A 62 -4.88 8.02 -16.06
N ILE A 63 -4.46 6.94 -15.38
CA ILE A 63 -3.15 6.86 -14.72
C ILE A 63 -2.06 6.93 -15.78
N GLY A 64 -1.21 7.95 -15.69
CA GLY A 64 -0.04 8.10 -16.56
C GLY A 64 1.30 7.84 -15.86
N LEU A 65 1.31 7.84 -14.54
CA LEU A 65 2.50 7.62 -13.73
C LEU A 65 2.15 6.88 -12.44
N ILE A 66 2.88 5.81 -12.16
CA ILE A 66 2.85 5.13 -10.85
C ILE A 66 4.15 5.45 -10.12
N VAL A 67 4.05 5.97 -8.90
CA VAL A 67 5.19 6.28 -8.04
C VAL A 67 5.14 5.35 -6.83
N VAL A 68 6.16 4.51 -6.66
CA VAL A 68 6.29 3.64 -5.48
C VAL A 68 7.26 4.30 -4.50
N VAL A 69 6.79 4.57 -3.29
CA VAL A 69 7.57 5.23 -2.24
C VAL A 69 7.65 4.34 -1.01
N HIS A 70 8.84 3.81 -0.75
CA HIS A 70 9.17 3.19 0.54
C HIS A 70 9.75 4.24 1.48
N HIS A 71 9.93 3.86 2.75
CA HIS A 71 10.56 4.72 3.74
C HIS A 71 11.58 3.92 4.57
N THR A 72 12.55 4.64 5.12
CA THR A 72 13.49 4.10 6.10
C THR A 72 12.81 3.83 7.44
N ASP A 73 13.42 3.00 8.28
CA ASP A 73 12.87 2.66 9.60
C ASP A 73 11.44 2.09 9.50
N CYS A 74 11.21 1.26 8.48
CA CYS A 74 9.95 0.56 8.28
C CYS A 74 9.85 -0.63 9.21
N GLY A 75 8.71 -0.80 9.89
CA GLY A 75 8.45 -1.96 10.75
C GLY A 75 8.69 -3.31 10.06
N GLY A 76 8.42 -3.39 8.75
CA GLY A 76 8.68 -4.59 7.94
C GLY A 76 10.16 -4.94 7.75
N MET A 77 11.09 -4.05 8.12
CA MET A 77 12.54 -4.31 8.13
C MET A 77 13.00 -4.96 9.45
N PHE A 78 12.17 -4.96 10.50
CA PHE A 78 12.55 -5.45 11.83
C PHE A 78 11.87 -6.78 12.20
N THR A 79 11.28 -7.46 11.22
CA THR A 79 10.57 -8.73 11.43
C THR A 79 10.71 -9.64 10.20
N THR A 80 10.57 -10.95 10.39
CA THR A 80 10.47 -11.93 9.29
C THR A 80 9.03 -12.45 9.12
N GLU A 81 8.78 -13.15 8.01
CA GLU A 81 7.50 -13.82 7.75
C GLU A 81 7.16 -14.83 8.87
N GLU A 82 8.13 -15.61 9.31
CA GLU A 82 7.98 -16.65 10.34
C GLU A 82 7.62 -16.03 11.70
N GLU A 83 8.28 -14.93 12.07
CA GLU A 83 7.97 -14.22 13.31
C GLU A 83 6.55 -13.67 13.31
N ILE A 84 6.07 -13.14 12.17
CA ILE A 84 4.69 -12.68 12.02
C ILE A 84 3.73 -13.87 12.13
N ARG A 85 4.00 -14.98 11.43
CA ARG A 85 3.16 -16.19 11.48
C ARG A 85 3.06 -16.74 12.90
N SER A 86 4.18 -16.82 13.63
CA SER A 86 4.22 -17.28 15.02
C SER A 86 3.37 -16.38 15.90
N LYS A 87 3.63 -15.06 15.91
CA LYS A 87 2.89 -14.09 16.74
C LYS A 87 1.39 -14.09 16.44
N LEU A 88 1.00 -14.21 15.17
CA LEU A 88 -0.40 -14.26 14.78
C LEU A 88 -1.06 -15.58 15.15
N SER A 89 -0.36 -16.71 15.04
CA SER A 89 -0.89 -18.02 15.43
C SER A 89 -1.10 -18.10 16.94
N ASP A 90 -0.20 -17.52 17.73
CA ASP A 90 -0.34 -17.44 19.19
C ASP A 90 -1.53 -16.54 19.59
N ARG A 91 -1.69 -15.41 18.89
CA ARG A 91 -2.77 -14.44 19.17
C ARG A 91 -4.14 -14.93 18.68
N ALA A 92 -4.18 -15.69 17.60
CA ALA A 92 -5.41 -16.15 16.96
C ALA A 92 -5.32 -17.65 16.56
N PRO A 93 -5.27 -18.58 17.52
CA PRO A 93 -5.06 -20.00 17.24
C PRO A 93 -6.12 -20.62 16.31
N ALA A 94 -7.37 -20.15 16.41
CA ALA A 94 -8.47 -20.59 15.55
C ALA A 94 -8.26 -20.29 14.05
N HIS A 95 -7.33 -19.39 13.72
CA HIS A 95 -7.03 -18.98 12.34
C HIS A 95 -5.67 -19.48 11.84
N ALA A 96 -4.98 -20.36 12.59
CA ALA A 96 -3.64 -20.84 12.26
C ALA A 96 -3.52 -21.39 10.83
N ALA A 97 -4.54 -22.11 10.34
CA ALA A 97 -4.57 -22.63 8.98
C ALA A 97 -4.49 -21.53 7.90
N SER A 98 -5.15 -20.39 8.12
CA SER A 98 -5.11 -19.25 7.19
C SER A 98 -3.84 -18.40 7.31
N ILE A 99 -3.09 -18.54 8.40
CA ILE A 99 -1.85 -17.80 8.67
C ILE A 99 -0.65 -18.53 8.09
N LYS A 100 -0.65 -19.87 8.17
CA LYS A 100 0.49 -20.74 7.86
C LYS A 100 1.17 -20.41 6.52
N ASP A 101 0.38 -20.30 5.45
CA ASP A 101 0.91 -20.10 4.10
C ASP A 101 0.72 -18.64 3.61
N LYS A 102 0.36 -17.74 4.53
CA LYS A 102 0.18 -16.33 4.19
C LYS A 102 1.52 -15.63 4.00
N TRP A 103 1.58 -14.82 2.95
CA TRP A 103 2.65 -13.87 2.70
C TRP A 103 2.30 -12.51 3.30
N PHE A 104 3.23 -11.92 4.06
CA PHE A 104 3.06 -10.65 4.77
C PHE A 104 3.90 -9.51 4.17
N GLY A 105 4.84 -9.82 3.29
CA GLY A 105 5.63 -8.83 2.57
C GLY A 105 6.69 -8.17 3.45
N THR A 106 7.38 -8.95 4.29
CA THR A 106 8.56 -8.45 5.01
C THR A 106 9.71 -8.14 4.06
N PHE A 107 10.68 -7.37 4.55
CA PHE A 107 11.90 -7.04 3.79
C PHE A 107 13.09 -7.90 4.17
N ARG A 108 12.94 -8.72 5.22
CA ARG A 108 13.91 -9.71 5.65
C ARG A 108 13.41 -11.10 5.31
N GLU A 109 14.35 -11.92 4.87
CA GLU A 109 14.22 -13.39 4.81
C GLU A 109 14.18 -13.99 6.21
#